data_AF-A0A6D2ICS3-F1
#
_entry.id   AF-A0A6D2ICS3-F1
#
_cell.length_a   1.000
_cell.length_b   1.000
_cell.length_c   1.000
_cell.angle_alpha   90.00
_cell.angle_beta   90.00
_cell.angle_gamma   90.00
#
_symmetry.space_group_name_H-M   'P 1'
#
loop_
_entity.id
_entity.type
_entity.pdbx_description
1 polymer ?
#
loop_
_entity_poly.entity_id
_entity_poly.type
_entity_poly.pdbx_seq_one_letter_code
_entity_poly.pdbx_strand_id
1 'polypeptide(L)'
;MLKQFQSLRNSTTDLGAKSAYRVCSETFDDAIYSFGSGLKHLEAKDYSGLNSQVGSAIDMVFECRDGLIEDVKPINPKLFSKLFNDLSIIDNLSSMVLVILECYLREKKTLC
;
A
#
# COMPACT_ATOMS: atom_id res chain seq x y z
N MET A 1 3.45 -2.14 9.02
CA MET A 1 4.71 -1.82 8.33
C MET A 1 5.28 -0.43 8.66
N LEU A 2 4.47 0.61 8.93
CA LEU A 2 4.96 1.96 9.30
C LEU A 2 6.15 1.98 10.29
N LYS A 3 5.97 1.38 11.48
CA LYS A 3 7.03 1.31 12.51
C LYS A 3 8.29 0.57 12.04
N GLN A 4 8.13 -0.43 11.17
CA GLN A 4 9.25 -1.19 10.60
C GLN A 4 10.07 -0.31 9.66
N PHE A 5 9.43 0.45 8.76
CA PHE A 5 10.13 1.39 7.89
C PHE A 5 10.80 2.52 8.66
N GLN A 6 10.14 3.07 9.68
CA GLN A 6 10.75 4.06 10.58
C GLN A 6 12.00 3.51 11.29
N SER A 7 11.94 2.27 11.78
CA SER A 7 13.10 1.60 12.39
C SER A 7 14.23 1.39 11.39
N LEU A 8 13.92 0.90 10.19
CA LEU A 8 14.90 0.66 9.13
C LEU A 8 15.59 1.95 8.70
N ARG A 9 14.82 3.03 8.51
CA ARG A 9 15.31 4.39 8.20
C ARG A 9 16.30 4.89 9.24
N ASN A 10 16.07 4.61 10.51
CA ASN A 10 16.93 5.06 11.61
C ASN A 10 18.20 4.19 11.74
N SER A 11 18.17 2.94 11.26
CA SER A 11 19.29 2.00 11.37
C SER A 11 20.26 2.01 10.20
N THR A 12 19.84 2.49 9.02
CA THR A 12 20.67 2.47 7.82
C THR A 12 21.52 3.73 7.67
N THR A 13 22.75 3.57 7.19
CA THR A 13 23.62 4.67 6.75
C THR A 13 23.56 4.89 5.24
N ASP A 14 23.00 3.94 4.48
CA ASP A 14 22.84 4.06 3.03
C ASP A 14 21.76 5.10 2.70
N LEU A 15 22.11 6.10 1.88
CA LEU A 15 21.24 7.25 1.61
C LEU A 15 20.05 6.88 0.72
N GLY A 16 20.25 5.99 -0.26
CA GLY A 16 19.18 5.51 -1.13
C GLY A 16 18.14 4.76 -0.31
N ALA A 17 18.57 3.74 0.44
CA ALA A 17 17.69 2.96 1.29
C ALA A 17 17.01 3.82 2.36
N LYS A 18 17.71 4.83 2.92
CA LYS A 18 17.09 5.78 3.86
C LYS A 18 15.98 6.59 3.20
N SER A 19 16.16 7.01 1.95
CA SER A 19 15.14 7.70 1.16
C SER A 19 13.95 6.77 0.89
N ALA A 20 14.20 5.55 0.41
CA ALA A 20 13.14 4.56 0.15
C ALA A 20 12.34 4.23 1.43
N TYR A 21 13.00 4.02 2.57
CA TYR A 21 12.30 3.78 3.83
C TYR A 21 11.51 5.01 4.32
N ARG A 22 11.96 6.23 4.01
CA ARG A 22 11.20 7.45 4.32
C ARG A 22 9.92 7.49 3.48
N VAL A 23 10.02 7.35 2.16
CA VAL A 23 8.87 7.30 1.24
C VAL A 23 7.90 6.22 1.69
N CYS A 24 8.38 5.00 1.91
CA CYS A 24 7.56 3.92 2.44
C CYS A 24 6.89 4.24 3.78
N SER A 25 7.56 4.96 4.69
CA SER A 25 6.91 5.33 5.96
C SER A 25 5.83 6.39 5.76
N GLU A 26 6.03 7.35 4.86
CA GLU A 26 5.05 8.42 4.56
C GLU A 26 3.83 7.83 3.86
N THR A 27 4.05 7.06 2.77
CA THR A 27 2.94 6.47 2.00
C THR A 27 2.16 5.42 2.79
N PHE A 28 2.78 4.74 3.76
CA PHE A 28 2.05 3.82 4.65
C PHE A 28 1.16 4.52 5.66
N ASP A 29 1.55 5.69 6.15
CA ASP A 29 0.71 6.48 7.05
C ASP A 29 -0.55 6.93 6.29
N ASP A 30 -0.36 7.42 5.07
CA ASP A 30 -1.46 7.81 4.18
C ASP A 30 -2.33 6.61 3.77
N ALA A 31 -1.74 5.45 3.47
CA ALA A 31 -2.51 4.24 3.12
C ALA A 31 -3.38 3.76 4.30
N ILE A 32 -2.89 3.87 5.54
CA ILE A 32 -3.68 3.57 6.75
C ILE A 32 -4.88 4.53 6.84
N TYR A 33 -4.67 5.82 6.58
CA TYR A 33 -5.74 6.79 6.54
C TYR A 33 -6.77 6.45 5.43
N SER A 34 -6.30 6.13 4.22
CA SER A 34 -7.15 5.76 3.09
C SER A 34 -8.00 4.53 3.39
N PHE A 35 -7.44 3.46 3.98
CA PHE A 35 -8.23 2.31 4.40
C PHE A 35 -9.25 2.66 5.49
N GLY A 36 -8.86 3.48 6.47
CA GLY A 36 -9.78 3.97 7.51
C GLY A 36 -10.95 4.78 6.92
N SER A 37 -10.69 5.61 5.92
CA SER A 37 -11.73 6.35 5.18
C SER A 37 -12.57 5.41 4.32
N GLY A 38 -11.95 4.44 3.66
CA GLY A 38 -12.63 3.42 2.85
C GLY A 38 -13.69 2.65 3.64
N LEU A 39 -13.39 2.28 4.89
CA LEU A 39 -14.37 1.62 5.77
C LEU A 39 -15.60 2.49 6.05
N LYS A 40 -15.43 3.81 6.20
CA LYS A 40 -16.56 4.75 6.38
C LYS A 40 -17.42 4.85 5.12
N HIS A 41 -16.78 4.89 3.94
CA HIS A 41 -17.51 4.85 2.67
C HIS A 41 -18.26 3.53 2.49
N LEU A 42 -17.67 2.39 2.90
CA LEU A 42 -18.34 1.09 2.88
C LEU A 42 -19.59 1.08 3.77
N GLU A 43 -19.49 1.60 4.99
CA GLU A 43 -20.62 1.72 5.93
C GLU A 43 -21.74 2.59 5.35
N ALA A 44 -21.37 3.69 4.68
CA ALA A 44 -22.30 4.59 4.00
C ALA A 44 -22.82 4.06 2.65
N LYS A 45 -22.40 2.86 2.22
CA LYS A 45 -22.65 2.28 0.88
C LYS A 45 -22.19 3.19 -0.28
N ASP A 46 -21.23 4.06 -0.03
CA ASP A 46 -20.57 4.88 -1.03
C ASP A 46 -19.46 4.07 -1.71
N TYR A 47 -19.85 3.26 -2.68
CA TYR A 47 -18.92 2.40 -3.42
C TYR A 47 -18.01 3.16 -4.40
N SER A 48 -18.30 4.44 -4.68
CA SER A 48 -17.38 5.28 -5.44
C SER A 48 -16.26 5.76 -4.53
N GLY A 49 -16.59 6.28 -3.35
CA GLY A 49 -15.62 6.67 -2.34
C GLY A 49 -14.75 5.50 -1.88
N LEU A 50 -15.33 4.33 -1.61
CA LEU A 50 -14.56 3.13 -1.26
C LEU A 50 -13.56 2.76 -2.37
N ASN A 51 -14.00 2.73 -3.64
CA ASN A 51 -13.11 2.43 -4.77
C ASN A 51 -11.94 3.43 -4.84
N SER A 52 -12.22 4.73 -4.75
CA SER A 52 -11.17 5.76 -4.76
C SER A 52 -10.18 5.62 -3.61
N GLN A 53 -10.65 5.34 -2.39
CA GLN A 53 -9.76 5.20 -1.23
C GLN A 53 -8.88 3.94 -1.32
N VAL A 54 -9.45 2.82 -1.78
CA VAL A 54 -8.68 1.58 -1.97
C VAL A 54 -7.67 1.75 -3.11
N GLY A 55 -8.05 2.39 -4.22
CA GLY A 55 -7.13 2.73 -5.31
C GLY A 55 -5.97 3.60 -4.85
N SER A 56 -6.25 4.65 -4.07
CA SER A 56 -5.22 5.51 -3.49
C SER A 56 -4.24 4.73 -2.59
N ALA A 57 -4.74 3.80 -1.76
CA ALA A 57 -3.88 2.96 -0.93
C ALA A 57 -3.00 2.01 -1.76
N ILE A 58 -3.49 1.52 -2.90
CA ILE A 58 -2.71 0.72 -3.85
C ILE A 58 -1.56 1.55 -4.44
N ASP A 59 -1.85 2.76 -4.93
CA ASP A 59 -0.84 3.66 -5.51
C ASP A 59 0.29 3.97 -4.52
N MET A 60 -0.06 4.21 -3.26
CA MET A 60 0.89 4.45 -2.16
C MET A 60 1.79 3.24 -1.88
N VAL A 61 1.25 2.02 -1.98
CA VAL A 61 2.03 0.78 -1.85
C VAL A 61 2.97 0.60 -3.05
N PHE A 62 2.54 0.96 -4.26
CA PHE A 62 3.38 0.94 -5.46
C PHE A 62 4.55 1.91 -5.34
N GLU A 63 4.32 3.15 -4.91
CA GLU A 63 5.38 4.13 -4.73
C GLU A 63 6.46 3.65 -3.72
N CYS A 64 6.02 3.04 -2.61
CA CYS A 64 6.96 2.39 -1.68
C CYS A 64 7.72 1.22 -2.35
N ARG A 65 7.01 0.36 -3.09
CA ARG A 65 7.59 -0.80 -3.76
C ARG A 65 8.69 -0.39 -4.75
N ASP A 66 8.47 0.66 -5.54
CA ASP A 66 9.42 1.14 -6.54
C ASP A 66 10.72 1.63 -5.87
N GLY A 67 10.61 2.45 -4.82
CA GLY A 67 11.78 2.87 -4.05
C GLY A 67 12.57 1.69 -3.44
N LEU A 68 11.89 0.64 -2.96
CA LEU A 68 12.58 -0.56 -2.46
C LEU A 68 13.28 -1.35 -3.57
N ILE A 69 12.73 -1.39 -4.78
CA ILE A 69 13.33 -2.06 -5.92
C ILE A 69 14.63 -1.36 -6.33
N GLU A 70 14.61 -0.02 -6.39
CA GLU A 70 15.75 0.78 -6.82
C GLU A 70 16.86 0.79 -5.77
N ASP A 71 16.51 1.08 -4.51
CA ASP A 71 17.51 1.43 -3.50
C ASP A 71 17.84 0.29 -2.51
N VAL A 72 16.91 -0.65 -2.27
CA VAL A 72 17.08 -1.67 -1.22
C VAL A 72 17.44 -3.03 -1.80
N LYS A 73 16.86 -3.40 -2.94
CA LYS A 73 17.15 -4.67 -3.62
C LYS A 73 18.64 -4.88 -3.93
N PRO A 74 19.41 -3.88 -4.42
CA PRO A 74 20.81 -4.10 -4.76
C PRO A 74 21.70 -4.32 -3.53
N ILE A 75 21.39 -3.65 -2.41
CA ILE A 75 22.24 -3.67 -1.21
C ILE A 75 21.83 -4.74 -0.19
N ASN A 76 20.55 -5.12 -0.14
CA ASN A 76 20.04 -6.11 0.80
C ASN A 76 18.87 -6.92 0.21
N PRO A 77 19.17 -7.89 -0.70
CA PRO A 77 18.16 -8.67 -1.40
C PRO A 77 17.24 -9.47 -0.46
N LYS A 78 17.76 -9.96 0.68
CA LYS A 78 16.99 -10.73 1.66
C LYS A 78 15.94 -9.86 2.35
N LEU A 79 16.34 -8.67 2.81
CA LEU A 79 15.41 -7.72 3.42
C LEU A 79 14.39 -7.23 2.39
N PHE A 80 14.84 -6.92 1.17
CA PHE A 80 13.95 -6.57 0.06
C PHE A 80 12.88 -7.63 -0.16
N SER A 81 13.25 -8.90 -0.29
CA SER A 81 12.28 -9.99 -0.51
C SER A 81 11.23 -10.07 0.61
N LYS A 82 11.64 -9.88 1.87
CA LYS A 82 10.70 -9.84 3.00
C LYS A 82 9.72 -8.68 2.87
N LEU A 83 10.23 -7.46 2.68
CA LEU A 83 9.40 -6.25 2.56
C LEU A 83 8.47 -6.32 1.35
N PHE A 84 8.96 -6.84 0.23
CA PHE A 84 8.17 -7.01 -0.99
C PHE A 84 6.99 -7.97 -0.78
N ASN A 85 7.20 -9.07 -0.05
CA ASN A 85 6.11 -10.00 0.28
C ASN A 85 5.06 -9.34 1.18
N ASP A 86 5.49 -8.56 2.18
CA ASP A 86 4.58 -7.83 3.06
C ASP A 86 3.74 -6.80 2.27
N LEU A 87 4.34 -6.11 1.29
CA LEU A 87 3.63 -5.18 0.39
C LEU A 87 2.64 -5.90 -0.53
N SER A 88 3.01 -7.06 -1.04
CA SER A 88 2.16 -7.86 -1.93
C SER A 88 0.87 -8.33 -1.26
N ILE A 89 0.89 -8.55 0.06
CA ILE A 89 -0.32 -8.88 0.82
C ILE A 89 -1.34 -7.73 0.76
N ILE A 90 -0.89 -6.49 0.87
CA ILE A 90 -1.79 -5.32 0.85
C ILE A 90 -2.40 -5.12 -0.53
N ASP A 91 -1.57 -5.25 -1.57
CA ASP A 91 -1.98 -5.18 -2.98
C ASP A 91 -3.06 -6.24 -3.28
N ASN A 92 -2.82 -7.49 -2.86
CA ASN A 92 -3.77 -8.59 -3.03
C ASN A 92 -5.09 -8.35 -2.28
N LEU A 93 -5.03 -7.92 -1.01
CA LEU A 93 -6.23 -7.62 -0.22
C LEU A 93 -7.03 -6.45 -0.83
N SER A 94 -6.34 -5.41 -1.29
CA SER A 94 -6.97 -4.25 -1.93
C SER A 94 -7.65 -4.67 -3.24
N SER A 95 -6.97 -5.48 -4.05
CA SER A 95 -7.54 -6.05 -5.28
C SER A 95 -8.77 -6.91 -5.00
N MET A 96 -8.76 -7.74 -3.96
CA MET A 96 -9.94 -8.51 -3.54
C MET A 96 -11.11 -7.60 -3.15
N VAL A 97 -10.85 -6.52 -2.40
CA VAL A 97 -11.89 -5.55 -2.03
C VAL A 97 -12.49 -4.90 -3.27
N LEU A 98 -11.67 -4.50 -4.26
CA LEU A 98 -12.16 -3.93 -5.52
C LEU A 98 -13.01 -4.93 -6.31
N VAL A 99 -12.62 -6.21 -6.38
CA VAL A 99 -13.43 -7.26 -7.03
C VAL A 99 -14.76 -7.46 -6.30
N ILE A 100 -14.75 -7.52 -4.97
CA ILE A 100 -15.97 -7.63 -4.16
C ILE A 100 -16.90 -6.44 -4.46
N LEU A 101 -16.33 -5.24 -4.48
CA LEU A 101 -17.06 -4.01 -4.76
C LEU A 101 -17.71 -4.02 -6.14
N GLU A 102 -16.96 -4.33 -7.20
CA GLU A 102 -17.45 -4.26 -8.58
C GLU A 102 -18.41 -5.40 -8.94
N CYS A 103 -18.14 -6.63 -8.48
CA CYS A 103 -18.93 -7.79 -8.90
C CYS A 103 -20.15 -8.06 -8.02
N TYR A 104 -20.11 -7.64 -6.74
CA TYR A 104 -21.10 -8.06 -5.73
C TYR A 104 -21.81 -6.91 -5.03
N LEU A 105 -21.18 -5.75 -4.83
CA LEU A 105 -21.79 -4.65 -4.08
C LEU A 105 -22.41 -3.58 -4.97
N ARG A 106 -21.76 -3.21 -6.07
CA ARG A 106 -22.30 -2.23 -7.01
C ARG A 106 -23.54 -2.77 -7.72
N GLU A 107 -24.58 -1.95 -7.80
CA GLU A 107 -25.81 -2.28 -8.53
C GLU A 107 -25.55 -2.38 -10.04
N LYS A 108 -24.72 -1.47 -10.57
CA LYS A 108 -24.27 -1.51 -11.96
C LYS A 108 -22.86 -2.09 -12.00
N LYS A 109 -22.77 -3.33 -12.49
CA LYS A 109 -21.50 -4.03 -12.66
C LYS A 109 -20.81 -3.51 -13.91
N THR A 110 -19.60 -3.01 -13.73
CA THR A 110 -18.81 -2.36 -14.80
C THR A 110 -17.70 -3.26 -15.34
N LEU A 111 -17.15 -4.13 -14.49
CA LEU A 111 -16.01 -4.99 -14.78
C LEU A 111 -16.33 -6.49 -14.63
N CYS A 112 -17.59 -6.76 -14.28
CA CYS A 112 -18.26 -8.05 -14.19
C CYS A 112 -19.72 -7.78 -14.65
#